data_AF-A0A967RC95-F1
#
_entry.id   AF-A0A967RC95-F1
#
_cell.length_a   1.000
_cell.length_b   1.000
_cell.length_c   1.000
_cell.angle_alpha   90.00
_cell.angle_beta   90.00
_cell.angle_gamma   90.00
#
_symmetry.space_group_name_H-M   'P 1'
#
loop_
_entity.id
_entity.type
_entity.pdbx_description
1 polymer ?
#
loop_
_entity_poly.entity_id
_entity_poly.type
_entity_poly.pdbx_seq_one_letter_code
_entity_poly.pdbx_strand_id
1 'polypeptide(L)'
;MNNNGVNFGISGNAQAYFQHSIDTSNLVNGKPVYYLIGQENMIITPSTYPQIGFLALVDCVNIRVENLVLTDICNLQGILLASTNNSTLANNLVENNQEGIALYLSSDNTISNNIATNSYVGVKLDSSSDNTVVGNTLKDNNLGIELSTTASFSTNNTIFDNNIKTSDVGISLNSGGNDVIHNTLANITSTGIAVGSDSSENDISNNTVRSEAYGIYLGGLPAKRPISNTISGNDIAINGATSARAGITLGYSDRNTISQNTIVFLKSTYTTSQGIRIVSSLDNIIFNNTVANSGWRGAGISLQAESSGNVIFHNDFVDNPTQAYSSEDSISSWDNGYPSGGNYWSDYIGIDEKSGSKQDQTGSDGIGDTPYVIDERNRDRYPLMHPSSFTPWVLVTSPNGGEKWLVGSFQCICWADLGVSSNVSIDLSIDSGTTWEETLFANTVANGIKSWRVI
;
A
#
# COMPACT_ATOMS: atom_id res chain seq x y z
N MET A 1 -30.76 -17.61 -25.19
CA MET A 1 -29.60 -18.27 -24.56
C MET A 1 -29.95 -18.51 -23.10
N ASN A 2 -30.14 -19.77 -22.68
CA ASN A 2 -30.60 -20.13 -21.33
C ASN A 2 -29.80 -21.32 -20.79
N ASN A 3 -29.49 -21.33 -19.48
CA ASN A 3 -28.90 -22.45 -18.71
C ASN A 3 -27.55 -23.00 -19.22
N ASN A 4 -26.69 -22.14 -19.79
CA ASN A 4 -25.32 -22.50 -20.13
C ASN A 4 -24.33 -21.84 -19.15
N GLY A 5 -23.10 -22.36 -19.06
CA GLY A 5 -22.06 -21.81 -18.15
C GLY A 5 -21.65 -20.37 -18.48
N VAL A 6 -21.77 -19.98 -19.75
CA VAL A 6 -21.65 -18.60 -20.24
C VAL A 6 -22.71 -18.41 -21.31
N ASN A 7 -23.59 -17.42 -21.18
CA ASN A 7 -24.74 -17.19 -22.05
C ASN A 7 -24.38 -16.44 -23.33
N PHE A 8 -23.84 -15.22 -23.22
CA PHE A 8 -23.41 -14.39 -24.34
C PHE A 8 -22.11 -13.66 -24.02
N GLY A 9 -21.30 -13.37 -25.02
CA GLY A 9 -19.99 -12.75 -24.83
C GLY A 9 -19.27 -12.47 -26.13
N ILE A 10 -18.49 -11.39 -26.15
CA ILE A 10 -17.64 -11.03 -27.29
C ILE A 10 -16.27 -10.66 -26.75
N SER A 11 -15.22 -11.12 -27.44
CA SER A 11 -13.84 -10.81 -27.08
C SER A 11 -13.02 -10.58 -28.34
N GLY A 12 -11.99 -9.74 -28.21
CA GLY A 12 -11.10 -9.37 -29.31
C GLY A 12 -10.00 -8.43 -28.83
N ASN A 13 -8.91 -8.38 -29.57
CA ASN A 13 -7.74 -7.53 -29.29
C ASN A 13 -7.62 -6.34 -30.25
N ALA A 14 -8.65 -6.08 -31.04
CA ALA A 14 -8.74 -4.96 -31.98
C ALA A 14 -10.20 -4.54 -32.15
N GLN A 15 -10.41 -3.26 -32.41
CA GLN A 15 -11.74 -2.64 -32.60
C GLN A 15 -12.63 -3.43 -33.59
N ALA A 16 -12.06 -3.91 -34.68
CA ALA A 16 -12.79 -4.64 -35.72
C ALA A 16 -13.47 -5.93 -35.22
N TYR A 17 -12.96 -6.55 -34.15
CA TYR A 17 -13.55 -7.76 -33.56
C TYR A 17 -14.86 -7.49 -32.81
N PHE A 18 -15.18 -6.23 -32.52
CA PHE A 18 -16.42 -5.86 -31.84
C PHE A 18 -17.50 -5.33 -32.81
N GLN A 19 -17.24 -5.30 -34.11
CA GLN A 19 -18.18 -4.80 -35.11
C GLN A 19 -19.21 -5.88 -35.50
N HIS A 20 -20.34 -5.92 -34.80
CA HIS A 20 -21.41 -6.90 -35.02
C HIS A 20 -22.79 -6.28 -35.13
N SER A 21 -23.62 -6.82 -36.02
CA SER A 21 -25.04 -6.44 -36.12
C SER A 21 -25.89 -7.40 -35.29
N ILE A 22 -26.23 -7.01 -34.06
CA ILE A 22 -27.06 -7.80 -33.15
C ILE A 22 -28.27 -6.96 -32.72
N ASP A 23 -29.46 -7.39 -33.13
CA ASP A 23 -30.70 -6.71 -32.75
C ASP A 23 -31.33 -7.33 -31.49
N THR A 24 -32.34 -6.63 -30.95
CA THR A 24 -33.06 -6.99 -29.72
C THR A 24 -33.96 -8.23 -29.83
N SER A 25 -34.08 -8.85 -31.01
CA SER A 25 -34.74 -10.16 -31.12
C SER A 25 -33.87 -11.28 -30.52
N ASN A 26 -32.58 -11.02 -30.33
CA ASN A 26 -31.68 -11.89 -29.58
C ASN A 26 -31.89 -11.71 -28.07
N LEU A 27 -32.09 -12.82 -27.38
CA LEU A 27 -32.46 -12.85 -25.96
C LEU A 27 -31.48 -13.67 -25.11
N VAL A 28 -31.05 -13.10 -23.98
CA VAL A 28 -30.38 -13.80 -22.87
C VAL A 28 -31.41 -14.00 -21.76
N ASN A 29 -31.72 -15.24 -21.38
CA ASN A 29 -32.74 -15.54 -20.36
C ASN A 29 -34.09 -14.81 -20.58
N GLY A 30 -34.50 -14.68 -21.85
CA GLY A 30 -35.74 -13.99 -22.24
C GLY A 30 -35.66 -12.45 -22.26
N LYS A 31 -34.51 -11.87 -21.94
CA LYS A 31 -34.22 -10.43 -21.89
C LYS A 31 -33.46 -9.96 -23.14
N PRO A 32 -33.82 -8.83 -23.78
CA PRO A 32 -33.14 -8.33 -24.98
C PRO A 32 -31.63 -8.08 -24.83
N VAL A 33 -30.90 -8.40 -25.89
CA VAL A 33 -29.51 -7.94 -26.10
C VAL A 33 -29.54 -6.53 -26.69
N TYR A 34 -28.90 -5.58 -26.02
CA TYR A 34 -28.68 -4.23 -26.53
C TYR A 34 -27.23 -4.08 -26.97
N TYR A 35 -27.03 -4.13 -28.28
CA TYR A 35 -25.73 -3.96 -28.93
C TYR A 35 -25.69 -2.61 -29.64
N LEU A 36 -25.13 -1.60 -28.98
CA LEU A 36 -25.16 -0.22 -29.44
C LEU A 36 -23.82 0.13 -30.06
N ILE A 37 -23.82 0.49 -31.35
CA ILE A 37 -22.62 0.87 -32.09
C ILE A 37 -22.68 2.35 -32.47
N GLY A 38 -21.58 3.08 -32.28
CA GLY A 38 -21.41 4.45 -32.80
C GLY A 38 -22.40 5.45 -32.20
N GLN A 39 -22.88 5.19 -30.98
CA GLN A 39 -23.85 6.07 -30.31
C GLN A 39 -23.15 7.17 -29.53
N GLU A 40 -23.82 8.32 -29.41
CA GLU A 40 -23.29 9.47 -28.69
C GLU A 40 -24.34 10.11 -27.78
N ASN A 41 -23.90 10.66 -26.63
CA ASN A 41 -24.72 11.50 -25.74
C ASN A 41 -26.00 10.81 -25.22
N MET A 42 -25.96 9.49 -25.03
CA MET A 42 -27.12 8.72 -24.57
C MET A 42 -27.11 8.51 -23.06
N ILE A 43 -28.31 8.40 -22.49
CA ILE A 43 -28.51 7.99 -21.10
C ILE A 43 -29.28 6.68 -21.10
N ILE A 44 -28.71 5.66 -20.48
CA ILE A 44 -29.21 4.30 -20.40
C ILE A 44 -29.61 4.05 -18.94
N THR A 45 -30.92 3.96 -18.71
CA THR A 45 -31.54 3.66 -17.42
C THR A 45 -32.56 2.53 -17.57
N PRO A 46 -33.09 1.96 -16.48
CA PRO A 46 -34.18 0.98 -16.58
C PRO A 46 -35.43 1.49 -17.30
N SER A 47 -35.66 2.82 -17.32
CA SER A 47 -36.81 3.44 -17.97
C SER A 47 -36.67 3.56 -19.50
N THR A 48 -35.44 3.75 -19.97
CA THR A 48 -35.12 3.90 -21.41
C THR A 48 -34.76 2.56 -22.05
N TYR A 49 -34.17 1.64 -21.28
CA TYR A 49 -33.74 0.31 -21.70
C TYR A 49 -34.21 -0.75 -20.68
N PRO A 50 -35.48 -1.16 -20.73
CA PRO A 50 -36.00 -2.14 -19.79
C PRO A 50 -35.49 -3.54 -20.13
N GLN A 51 -35.38 -4.37 -19.08
CA GLN A 51 -35.11 -5.81 -19.18
C GLN A 51 -33.84 -6.16 -19.97
N ILE A 52 -32.71 -5.50 -19.70
CA ILE A 52 -31.44 -5.78 -20.38
C ILE A 52 -30.96 -7.20 -20.05
N GLY A 53 -30.70 -8.00 -21.08
CA GLY A 53 -30.06 -9.32 -20.99
C GLY A 53 -28.56 -9.27 -21.25
N PHE A 54 -28.11 -8.29 -22.03
CA PHE A 54 -26.70 -7.95 -22.26
C PHE A 54 -26.63 -6.51 -22.77
N LEU A 55 -25.63 -5.74 -22.33
CA LEU A 55 -25.37 -4.39 -22.81
C LEU A 55 -23.94 -4.31 -23.33
N ALA A 56 -23.80 -3.98 -24.62
CA ALA A 56 -22.53 -3.60 -25.22
C ALA A 56 -22.61 -2.21 -25.83
N LEU A 57 -21.61 -1.40 -25.51
CA LEU A 57 -21.33 -0.11 -26.10
C LEU A 57 -20.07 -0.28 -26.93
N VAL A 58 -20.18 -0.10 -28.24
CA VAL A 58 -19.08 -0.27 -29.20
C VAL A 58 -18.90 1.02 -29.98
N ASP A 59 -17.69 1.59 -29.99
CA ASP A 59 -17.41 2.87 -30.64
C ASP A 59 -18.32 4.01 -30.17
N CYS A 60 -18.78 3.95 -28.92
CA CYS A 60 -19.68 4.95 -28.38
C CYS A 60 -18.89 6.08 -27.69
N VAL A 61 -19.50 7.26 -27.57
CA VAL A 61 -18.91 8.40 -26.88
C VAL A 61 -19.92 9.08 -25.97
N ASN A 62 -19.50 9.48 -24.77
CA ASN A 62 -20.35 10.25 -23.84
C ASN A 62 -21.68 9.54 -23.52
N ILE A 63 -21.61 8.26 -23.18
CA ILE A 63 -22.76 7.47 -22.74
C ILE A 63 -22.81 7.46 -21.22
N ARG A 64 -24.00 7.61 -20.65
CA ARG A 64 -24.26 7.45 -19.22
C ARG A 64 -25.09 6.20 -19.00
N VAL A 65 -24.59 5.26 -18.20
CA VAL A 65 -25.30 4.03 -17.85
C VAL A 65 -25.55 4.01 -16.36
N GLU A 66 -26.82 4.09 -15.96
CA GLU A 66 -27.18 4.40 -14.58
C GLU A 66 -28.28 3.51 -14.03
N ASN A 67 -28.09 3.07 -12.77
CA ASN A 67 -29.10 2.37 -11.97
C ASN A 67 -29.63 1.08 -12.61
N LEU A 68 -28.82 0.42 -13.44
CA LEU A 68 -29.18 -0.88 -14.00
C LEU A 68 -29.06 -1.97 -12.94
N VAL A 69 -29.95 -2.97 -13.03
CA VAL A 69 -29.91 -4.19 -12.22
C VAL A 69 -29.82 -5.38 -13.16
N LEU A 70 -28.60 -5.90 -13.33
CA LEU A 70 -28.23 -6.96 -14.27
C LEU A 70 -27.90 -8.24 -13.51
N THR A 71 -28.94 -8.87 -12.97
CA THR A 71 -28.88 -10.14 -12.25
C THR A 71 -29.39 -11.30 -13.12
N ASP A 72 -28.95 -12.52 -12.79
CA ASP A 72 -29.35 -13.78 -13.43
C ASP A 72 -29.14 -13.78 -14.95
N ILE A 73 -28.01 -13.26 -15.43
CA ILE A 73 -27.66 -13.21 -16.86
C ILE A 73 -26.52 -14.16 -17.25
N CYS A 74 -25.52 -14.41 -16.41
CA CYS A 74 -24.42 -15.35 -16.66
C CYS A 74 -23.70 -15.16 -18.00
N ASN A 75 -23.33 -13.94 -18.34
CA ASN A 75 -22.60 -13.62 -19.57
C ASN A 75 -21.08 -13.67 -19.37
N LEU A 76 -20.35 -13.59 -20.48
CA LEU A 76 -18.92 -13.31 -20.45
C LEU A 76 -18.71 -11.91 -19.88
N GLN A 77 -19.39 -10.90 -20.41
CA GLN A 77 -19.43 -9.55 -19.84
C GLN A 77 -20.83 -9.21 -19.34
N GLY A 78 -20.96 -8.67 -18.14
CA GLY A 78 -22.22 -8.09 -17.67
C GLY A 78 -22.55 -6.81 -18.44
N ILE A 79 -21.58 -5.88 -18.48
CA ILE A 79 -21.59 -4.69 -19.33
C ILE A 79 -20.25 -4.60 -20.08
N LEU A 80 -20.30 -4.43 -21.40
CA LEU A 80 -19.14 -4.29 -22.26
C LEU A 80 -19.01 -2.85 -22.79
N LEU A 81 -17.84 -2.24 -22.61
CA LEU A 81 -17.36 -1.07 -23.35
C LEU A 81 -16.23 -1.54 -24.26
N ALA A 82 -16.41 -1.42 -25.57
CA ALA A 82 -15.38 -1.70 -26.56
C ALA A 82 -15.13 -0.46 -27.39
N SER A 83 -13.89 0.04 -27.41
CA SER A 83 -13.53 1.28 -28.09
C SER A 83 -14.47 2.46 -27.78
N THR A 84 -14.99 2.48 -26.54
CA THR A 84 -15.97 3.47 -26.08
C THR A 84 -15.29 4.46 -25.15
N ASN A 85 -15.51 5.75 -25.38
CA ASN A 85 -14.76 6.80 -24.69
C ASN A 85 -15.65 7.83 -23.98
N ASN A 86 -15.08 8.57 -23.04
CA ASN A 86 -15.74 9.68 -22.35
C ASN A 86 -17.08 9.30 -21.70
N SER A 87 -17.25 8.05 -21.28
CA SER A 87 -18.54 7.52 -20.81
C SER A 87 -18.53 7.25 -19.30
N THR A 88 -19.71 7.23 -18.68
CA THR A 88 -19.86 7.01 -17.24
C THR A 88 -20.80 5.83 -16.97
N LEU A 89 -20.33 4.86 -16.20
CA LEU A 89 -21.14 3.77 -15.66
C LEU A 89 -21.28 4.02 -14.15
N ALA A 90 -22.49 4.36 -13.70
CA ALA A 90 -22.74 4.73 -12.31
C ALA A 90 -23.90 3.95 -11.66
N ASN A 91 -23.70 3.52 -10.41
CA ASN A 91 -24.75 2.91 -9.57
C ASN A 91 -25.42 1.66 -10.19
N ASN A 92 -24.68 0.89 -10.99
CA ASN A 92 -25.21 -0.35 -11.57
C ASN A 92 -24.91 -1.55 -10.66
N LEU A 93 -25.84 -2.49 -10.59
CA LEU A 93 -25.66 -3.81 -9.98
C LEU A 93 -25.45 -4.84 -11.09
N VAL A 94 -24.32 -5.53 -11.07
CA VAL A 94 -23.93 -6.54 -12.07
C VAL A 94 -23.51 -7.81 -11.36
N GLU A 95 -24.18 -8.94 -11.62
CA GLU A 95 -23.95 -10.18 -10.87
C GLU A 95 -23.74 -11.40 -11.77
N ASN A 96 -22.93 -12.35 -11.28
CA ASN A 96 -22.78 -13.70 -11.83
C ASN A 96 -22.24 -13.76 -13.27
N ASN A 97 -21.32 -12.87 -13.66
CA ASN A 97 -20.70 -12.88 -15.00
C ASN A 97 -19.24 -13.33 -14.93
N GLN A 98 -18.62 -13.72 -16.05
CA GLN A 98 -17.17 -13.94 -16.03
C GLN A 98 -16.42 -12.62 -15.81
N GLU A 99 -16.86 -11.54 -16.45
CA GLU A 99 -16.39 -10.17 -16.29
C GLU A 99 -17.61 -9.31 -15.94
N GLY A 100 -17.63 -8.64 -14.80
CA GLY A 100 -18.76 -7.81 -14.38
C GLY A 100 -18.91 -6.61 -15.33
N ILE A 101 -17.99 -5.66 -15.21
CA ILE A 101 -17.89 -4.51 -16.12
C ILE A 101 -16.53 -4.61 -16.83
N ALA A 102 -16.55 -4.67 -18.16
CA ALA A 102 -15.34 -4.86 -18.95
C ALA A 102 -15.14 -3.72 -19.96
N LEU A 103 -13.94 -3.12 -19.92
CA LEU A 103 -13.47 -2.10 -20.84
C LEU A 103 -12.39 -2.73 -21.72
N TYR A 104 -12.58 -2.66 -23.02
CA TYR A 104 -11.63 -3.10 -24.03
C TYR A 104 -11.30 -1.93 -24.94
N LEU A 105 -10.01 -1.61 -25.09
CA LEU A 105 -9.55 -0.54 -26.00
C LEU A 105 -10.27 0.81 -25.75
N SER A 106 -10.64 1.08 -24.49
CA SER A 106 -11.55 2.17 -24.11
C SER A 106 -10.85 3.16 -23.19
N SER A 107 -11.13 4.45 -23.37
CA SER A 107 -10.41 5.53 -22.68
C SER A 107 -11.32 6.63 -22.14
N ASP A 108 -10.84 7.38 -21.15
CA ASP A 108 -11.56 8.52 -20.58
C ASP A 108 -12.92 8.15 -19.94
N ASN A 109 -13.08 6.91 -19.45
CA ASN A 109 -14.33 6.48 -18.85
C ASN A 109 -14.29 6.55 -17.32
N THR A 110 -15.45 6.77 -16.71
CA THR A 110 -15.64 6.73 -15.25
C THR A 110 -16.55 5.58 -14.86
N ILE A 111 -16.01 4.63 -14.10
CA ILE A 111 -16.74 3.51 -13.52
C ILE A 111 -16.91 3.79 -12.03
N SER A 112 -18.11 4.24 -11.62
CA SER A 112 -18.33 4.78 -10.28
C SER A 112 -19.49 4.14 -9.52
N ASN A 113 -19.30 3.87 -8.23
CA ASN A 113 -20.37 3.42 -7.32
C ASN A 113 -21.16 2.19 -7.81
N ASN A 114 -20.56 1.34 -8.65
CA ASN A 114 -21.18 0.11 -9.11
C ASN A 114 -20.97 -1.00 -8.07
N ILE A 115 -21.87 -1.97 -8.09
CA ILE A 115 -21.77 -3.21 -7.33
C ILE A 115 -21.54 -4.33 -8.35
N ALA A 116 -20.37 -4.98 -8.31
CA ALA A 116 -20.10 -6.17 -9.12
C ALA A 116 -19.78 -7.36 -8.22
N THR A 117 -20.57 -8.44 -8.32
CA THR A 117 -20.45 -9.57 -7.39
C THR A 117 -20.58 -10.94 -8.06
N ASN A 118 -19.95 -11.95 -7.45
CA ASN A 118 -19.96 -13.35 -7.89
C ASN A 118 -19.45 -13.51 -9.33
N SER A 119 -18.45 -12.72 -9.71
CA SER A 119 -17.84 -12.72 -11.03
C SER A 119 -16.40 -13.23 -10.99
N TYR A 120 -15.88 -13.71 -12.13
CA TYR A 120 -14.45 -14.05 -12.16
C TYR A 120 -13.61 -12.76 -12.04
N VAL A 121 -13.96 -11.69 -12.78
CA VAL A 121 -13.42 -10.33 -12.57
C VAL A 121 -14.57 -9.37 -12.28
N GLY A 122 -14.46 -8.55 -11.23
CA GLY A 122 -15.45 -7.50 -10.95
C GLY A 122 -15.42 -6.38 -12.00
N VAL A 123 -14.26 -5.73 -12.16
CA VAL A 123 -14.02 -4.70 -13.18
C VAL A 123 -12.73 -5.00 -13.93
N LYS A 124 -12.78 -5.01 -15.26
CA LYS A 124 -11.63 -5.29 -16.13
C LYS A 124 -11.33 -4.12 -17.05
N LEU A 125 -10.06 -3.72 -17.12
CA LEU A 125 -9.52 -2.71 -18.03
C LEU A 125 -8.46 -3.35 -18.91
N ASP A 126 -8.85 -3.75 -20.12
CA ASP A 126 -7.95 -4.38 -21.08
C ASP A 126 -7.54 -3.41 -22.18
N SER A 127 -6.24 -3.15 -22.28
CA SER A 127 -5.68 -2.21 -23.25
C SER A 127 -6.43 -0.87 -23.24
N SER A 128 -6.79 -0.41 -22.04
CA SER A 128 -7.72 0.68 -21.78
C SER A 128 -7.04 1.68 -20.85
N SER A 129 -6.79 2.89 -21.36
CA SER A 129 -6.00 3.92 -20.66
C SER A 129 -6.87 5.10 -20.24
N ASP A 130 -6.41 5.92 -19.31
CA ASP A 130 -7.08 7.17 -18.92
C ASP A 130 -8.46 6.98 -18.30
N ASN A 131 -8.73 5.84 -17.65
CA ASN A 131 -10.00 5.57 -16.99
C ASN A 131 -9.93 5.78 -15.47
N THR A 132 -11.08 6.15 -14.90
CA THR A 132 -11.27 6.28 -13.45
C THR A 132 -12.19 5.17 -12.95
N VAL A 133 -11.72 4.38 -11.98
CA VAL A 133 -12.51 3.37 -11.27
C VAL A 133 -12.63 3.80 -9.81
N VAL A 134 -13.81 4.26 -9.40
CA VAL A 134 -13.99 4.94 -8.10
C VAL A 134 -15.21 4.49 -7.30
N GLY A 135 -15.06 4.29 -6.00
CA GLY A 135 -16.21 4.08 -5.10
C GLY A 135 -17.00 2.79 -5.36
N ASN A 136 -16.48 1.86 -6.16
CA ASN A 136 -17.19 0.63 -6.48
C ASN A 136 -17.12 -0.37 -5.32
N THR A 137 -18.16 -1.18 -5.16
CA THR A 137 -18.18 -2.31 -4.22
C THR A 137 -18.08 -3.62 -5.00
N LEU A 138 -16.95 -4.31 -4.87
CA LEU A 138 -16.63 -5.52 -5.62
C LEU A 138 -16.53 -6.68 -4.64
N LYS A 139 -17.42 -7.67 -4.74
CA LYS A 139 -17.58 -8.69 -3.70
C LYS A 139 -17.63 -10.10 -4.27
N ASP A 140 -17.04 -11.06 -3.57
CA ASP A 140 -17.14 -12.49 -3.91
C ASP A 140 -16.68 -12.77 -5.36
N ASN A 141 -15.70 -12.00 -5.85
CA ASN A 141 -15.11 -12.17 -7.18
C ASN A 141 -13.76 -12.88 -7.09
N ASN A 142 -13.32 -13.64 -8.10
CA ASN A 142 -11.95 -14.18 -8.07
C ASN A 142 -10.91 -13.04 -8.10
N LEU A 143 -11.12 -12.06 -8.97
CA LEU A 143 -10.37 -10.82 -9.09
C LEU A 143 -11.32 -9.64 -8.84
N GLY A 144 -10.97 -8.73 -7.93
CA GLY A 144 -11.73 -7.49 -7.77
C GLY A 144 -11.61 -6.61 -9.02
N ILE A 145 -10.41 -6.10 -9.25
CA ILE A 145 -10.08 -5.25 -10.42
C ILE A 145 -8.88 -5.85 -11.15
N GLU A 146 -8.96 -5.91 -12.48
CA GLU A 146 -7.85 -6.37 -13.34
C GLU A 146 -7.53 -5.33 -14.42
N LEU A 147 -6.24 -4.98 -14.52
CA LEU A 147 -5.67 -4.28 -15.67
C LEU A 147 -4.86 -5.29 -16.48
N SER A 148 -5.17 -5.43 -17.77
CA SER A 148 -4.56 -6.42 -18.67
C SER A 148 -4.10 -5.80 -19.99
N THR A 149 -3.18 -6.51 -20.66
CA THR A 149 -2.52 -6.05 -21.90
C THR A 149 -2.75 -7.02 -23.06
N THR A 150 -3.95 -7.11 -23.63
CA THR A 150 -4.13 -7.95 -24.84
C THR A 150 -3.58 -7.33 -26.11
N ALA A 151 -3.62 -6.00 -26.23
CA ALA A 151 -3.15 -5.25 -27.39
C ALA A 151 -2.12 -4.19 -27.03
N SER A 152 -2.32 -3.48 -25.92
CA SER A 152 -1.42 -2.44 -25.41
C SER A 152 -1.52 -2.33 -23.88
N PHE A 153 -0.64 -1.54 -23.27
CA PHE A 153 -0.71 -1.27 -21.83
C PHE A 153 -1.94 -0.39 -21.50
N SER A 154 -2.68 -0.79 -20.48
CA SER A 154 -3.71 0.00 -19.79
C SER A 154 -3.00 0.98 -18.84
N THR A 155 -2.59 2.15 -19.36
CA THR A 155 -1.80 3.14 -18.61
C THR A 155 -2.65 4.33 -18.15
N ASN A 156 -2.15 5.12 -17.21
CA ASN A 156 -2.78 6.35 -16.72
C ASN A 156 -4.20 6.14 -16.19
N ASN A 157 -4.49 4.96 -15.62
CA ASN A 157 -5.76 4.73 -14.95
C ASN A 157 -5.64 5.07 -13.46
N THR A 158 -6.70 5.64 -12.90
CA THR A 158 -6.80 5.95 -11.47
C THR A 158 -7.86 5.07 -10.83
N ILE A 159 -7.46 4.26 -9.86
CA ILE A 159 -8.30 3.32 -9.13
C ILE A 159 -8.31 3.75 -7.67
N PHE A 160 -9.41 4.33 -7.20
CA PHE A 160 -9.46 4.86 -5.84
C PHE A 160 -10.79 4.71 -5.11
N ASP A 161 -10.73 4.70 -3.78
CA ASP A 161 -11.90 4.55 -2.89
C ASP A 161 -12.80 3.33 -3.20
N ASN A 162 -12.26 2.28 -3.84
CA ASN A 162 -13.02 1.05 -4.09
C ASN A 162 -12.99 0.14 -2.87
N ASN A 163 -14.09 -0.58 -2.67
CA ASN A 163 -14.29 -1.52 -1.58
C ASN A 163 -14.34 -2.95 -2.13
N ILE A 164 -13.23 -3.69 -2.01
CA ILE A 164 -13.06 -5.02 -2.58
C ILE A 164 -13.08 -6.05 -1.44
N LYS A 165 -13.97 -7.04 -1.53
CA LYS A 165 -14.24 -7.97 -0.42
C LYS A 165 -14.36 -9.41 -0.88
N THR A 166 -13.79 -10.32 -0.08
CA THR A 166 -13.95 -11.77 -0.27
C THR A 166 -13.51 -12.21 -1.68
N SER A 167 -12.36 -11.70 -2.12
CA SER A 167 -11.78 -12.04 -3.42
C SER A 167 -10.49 -12.83 -3.26
N ASP A 168 -10.12 -13.60 -4.28
CA ASP A 168 -8.83 -14.30 -4.25
C ASP A 168 -7.68 -13.32 -4.40
N VAL A 169 -7.78 -12.47 -5.43
CA VAL A 169 -6.90 -11.33 -5.63
C VAL A 169 -7.72 -10.05 -5.62
N GLY A 170 -7.28 -9.04 -4.88
CA GLY A 170 -7.99 -7.76 -4.79
C GLY A 170 -7.87 -6.95 -6.08
N ILE A 171 -6.64 -6.51 -6.38
CA ILE A 171 -6.31 -5.72 -7.58
C ILE A 171 -5.12 -6.38 -8.28
N SER A 172 -5.22 -6.57 -9.59
CA SER A 172 -4.16 -7.12 -10.43
C SER A 172 -3.75 -6.10 -11.49
N LEU A 173 -2.50 -5.65 -11.44
CA LEU A 173 -1.89 -4.70 -12.37
C LEU A 173 -0.92 -5.44 -13.29
N ASN A 174 -1.41 -5.93 -14.43
CA ASN A 174 -0.55 -6.37 -15.53
C ASN A 174 -0.33 -5.21 -16.50
N SER A 175 -0.05 -4.02 -15.97
CA SER A 175 0.22 -2.81 -16.73
C SER A 175 0.99 -1.77 -15.91
N GLY A 176 1.68 -0.86 -16.59
CA GLY A 176 2.46 0.20 -15.95
C GLY A 176 1.76 1.56 -15.93
N GLY A 177 2.27 2.50 -15.13
CA GLY A 177 1.82 3.89 -15.13
C GLY A 177 0.41 4.10 -14.57
N ASN A 178 -0.02 3.35 -13.55
CA ASN A 178 -1.35 3.48 -12.96
C ASN A 178 -1.29 3.85 -11.48
N ASP A 179 -2.35 4.52 -11.03
CA ASP A 179 -2.53 4.97 -9.65
C ASP A 179 -3.56 4.10 -8.94
N VAL A 180 -3.18 3.44 -7.85
CA VAL A 180 -4.04 2.63 -6.97
C VAL A 180 -4.01 3.24 -5.58
N ILE A 181 -5.02 4.04 -5.26
CA ILE A 181 -5.00 4.95 -4.11
C ILE A 181 -6.22 4.76 -3.21
N HIS A 182 -6.07 4.74 -1.87
CA HIS A 182 -7.20 4.72 -0.93
C HIS A 182 -8.22 3.58 -1.10
N ASN A 183 -7.84 2.46 -1.73
CA ASN A 183 -8.73 1.32 -1.85
C ASN A 183 -8.77 0.52 -0.54
N THR A 184 -9.94 0.00 -0.20
CA THR A 184 -10.15 -0.88 0.96
C THR A 184 -10.36 -2.30 0.48
N LEU A 185 -9.40 -3.17 0.77
CA LEU A 185 -9.40 -4.60 0.43
C LEU A 185 -9.57 -5.41 1.72
N ALA A 186 -10.62 -6.21 1.82
CA ALA A 186 -10.89 -7.02 3.02
C ALA A 186 -11.22 -8.48 2.71
N ASN A 187 -10.72 -9.38 3.56
CA ASN A 187 -10.90 -10.83 3.42
C ASN A 187 -10.40 -11.35 2.06
N ILE A 188 -9.22 -10.88 1.63
CA ILE A 188 -8.61 -11.35 0.39
C ILE A 188 -7.88 -12.67 0.63
N THR A 189 -8.22 -13.75 -0.08
CA THR A 189 -7.74 -15.10 0.27
C THR A 189 -6.34 -15.43 -0.25
N SER A 190 -5.83 -14.68 -1.23
CA SER A 190 -4.46 -14.82 -1.71
C SER A 190 -3.70 -13.49 -1.62
N THR A 191 -3.85 -12.61 -2.61
CA THR A 191 -3.00 -11.42 -2.76
C THR A 191 -3.84 -10.16 -2.78
N GLY A 192 -3.55 -9.19 -1.92
CA GLY A 192 -4.23 -7.90 -1.92
C GLY A 192 -4.06 -7.18 -3.25
N ILE A 193 -2.84 -6.73 -3.54
CA ILE A 193 -2.49 -6.04 -4.79
C ILE A 193 -1.33 -6.78 -5.45
N ALA A 194 -1.54 -7.26 -6.67
CA ALA A 194 -0.53 -7.95 -7.47
C ALA A 194 -0.07 -7.05 -8.63
N VAL A 195 1.23 -6.96 -8.84
CA VAL A 195 1.86 -6.27 -9.96
C VAL A 195 2.59 -7.31 -10.80
N GLY A 196 2.16 -7.45 -12.05
CA GLY A 196 2.68 -8.42 -13.00
C GLY A 196 4.08 -8.06 -13.49
N SER A 197 4.72 -9.01 -14.17
CA SER A 197 5.99 -8.76 -14.84
C SER A 197 5.87 -7.60 -15.84
N ASP A 198 6.92 -6.79 -15.98
CA ASP A 198 6.96 -5.63 -16.90
C ASP A 198 5.97 -4.49 -16.57
N SER A 199 5.33 -4.54 -15.40
CA SER A 199 4.38 -3.52 -14.94
C SER A 199 5.12 -2.49 -14.07
N SER A 200 5.58 -1.42 -14.72
CA SER A 200 6.47 -0.41 -14.12
C SER A 200 5.73 0.89 -13.84
N GLU A 201 6.29 1.77 -13.01
CA GLU A 201 5.77 3.13 -12.79
C GLU A 201 4.34 3.20 -12.23
N ASN A 202 3.90 2.18 -11.48
CA ASN A 202 2.63 2.28 -10.75
C ASN A 202 2.82 2.95 -9.38
N ASP A 203 1.87 3.79 -8.98
CA ASP A 203 1.76 4.28 -7.60
C ASP A 203 0.69 3.48 -6.85
N ILE A 204 1.10 2.79 -5.80
CA ILE A 204 0.23 2.01 -4.92
C ILE A 204 0.28 2.67 -3.57
N SER A 205 -0.59 3.64 -3.33
CA SER A 205 -0.52 4.51 -2.17
C SER A 205 -1.75 4.50 -1.28
N ASN A 206 -1.55 4.57 0.03
CA ASN A 206 -2.61 4.76 1.03
C ASN A 206 -3.77 3.73 0.97
N ASN A 207 -3.51 2.50 0.51
CA ASN A 207 -4.52 1.45 0.49
C ASN A 207 -4.59 0.74 1.84
N THR A 208 -5.78 0.29 2.22
CA THR A 208 -5.99 -0.60 3.36
C THR A 208 -6.15 -2.02 2.85
N VAL A 209 -5.19 -2.90 3.15
CA VAL A 209 -5.13 -4.26 2.61
C VAL A 209 -5.19 -5.30 3.72
N ARG A 210 -6.25 -6.11 3.74
CA ARG A 210 -6.38 -7.28 4.62
C ARG A 210 -6.45 -8.55 3.80
N SER A 211 -5.37 -9.31 3.79
CA SER A 211 -5.22 -10.52 2.99
C SER A 211 -4.71 -11.72 3.79
N GLU A 212 -4.82 -12.91 3.21
CA GLU A 212 -4.40 -14.15 3.85
C GLU A 212 -2.97 -14.56 3.50
N ALA A 213 -2.48 -14.32 2.27
CA ALA A 213 -1.13 -14.73 1.86
C ALA A 213 -0.18 -13.54 1.62
N TYR A 214 -0.52 -12.65 0.69
CA TYR A 214 0.33 -11.51 0.32
C TYR A 214 -0.43 -10.20 0.42
N GLY A 215 0.18 -9.17 1.02
CA GLY A 215 -0.39 -7.82 1.02
C GLY A 215 -0.25 -7.20 -0.37
N ILE A 216 0.98 -6.86 -0.73
CA ILE A 216 1.36 -6.33 -2.05
C ILE A 216 2.48 -7.19 -2.62
N TYR A 217 2.34 -7.63 -3.87
CA TYR A 217 3.28 -8.54 -4.53
C TYR A 217 3.70 -8.01 -5.89
N LEU A 218 4.99 -7.70 -6.07
CA LEU A 218 5.60 -7.40 -7.36
C LEU A 218 6.27 -8.68 -7.90
N GLY A 219 5.68 -9.24 -8.94
CA GLY A 219 6.01 -10.54 -9.52
C GLY A 219 6.73 -10.45 -10.84
N GLY A 220 7.99 -10.03 -10.81
CA GLY A 220 8.83 -9.99 -11.99
C GLY A 220 9.32 -11.34 -12.47
N LEU A 221 9.89 -11.33 -13.67
CA LEU A 221 10.68 -12.41 -14.24
C LEU A 221 12.08 -11.87 -14.57
N PRO A 222 13.12 -12.72 -14.69
CA PRO A 222 14.47 -12.26 -15.01
C PRO A 222 14.58 -11.31 -16.21
N ALA A 223 13.74 -11.53 -17.23
CA ALA A 223 13.71 -10.72 -18.46
C ALA A 223 12.67 -9.59 -18.45
N LYS A 224 11.78 -9.53 -17.44
CA LYS A 224 10.63 -8.62 -17.36
C LYS A 224 10.43 -8.17 -15.93
N ARG A 225 11.23 -7.20 -15.51
CA ARG A 225 11.31 -6.75 -14.13
C ARG A 225 10.44 -5.50 -13.93
N PRO A 226 9.49 -5.50 -12.99
CA PRO A 226 8.82 -4.29 -12.55
C PRO A 226 9.84 -3.29 -12.01
N ILE A 227 9.84 -2.08 -12.55
CA ILE A 227 10.72 -1.01 -12.11
C ILE A 227 9.98 0.27 -11.78
N SER A 228 10.57 1.13 -10.95
CA SER A 228 10.06 2.47 -10.68
C SER A 228 8.64 2.49 -10.11
N ASN A 229 8.16 1.41 -9.50
CA ASN A 229 6.89 1.42 -8.78
C ASN A 229 7.09 2.06 -7.40
N THR A 230 6.07 2.79 -6.96
CA THR A 230 6.01 3.37 -5.62
C THR A 230 4.96 2.61 -4.81
N ILE A 231 5.34 2.12 -3.63
CA ILE A 231 4.40 1.52 -2.67
C ILE A 231 4.50 2.35 -1.40
N SER A 232 3.49 3.18 -1.13
CA SER A 232 3.59 4.13 -0.02
C SER A 232 2.35 4.27 0.86
N GLY A 233 2.52 4.50 2.16
CA GLY A 233 1.38 4.82 3.04
C GLY A 233 0.35 3.71 3.24
N ASN A 234 0.60 2.47 2.79
CA ASN A 234 -0.39 1.40 2.85
C ASN A 234 -0.49 0.79 4.26
N ASP A 235 -1.71 0.52 4.72
CA ASP A 235 -2.00 -0.25 5.93
C ASP A 235 -2.28 -1.71 5.57
N ILE A 236 -1.32 -2.59 5.84
CA ILE A 236 -1.32 -3.99 5.43
C ILE A 236 -1.39 -4.90 6.66
N ALA A 237 -2.44 -5.72 6.72
CA ALA A 237 -2.54 -6.78 7.73
C ALA A 237 -2.71 -8.17 7.11
N ILE A 238 -1.87 -9.11 7.53
CA ILE A 238 -1.88 -10.48 7.02
C ILE A 238 -2.49 -11.45 8.05
N ASN A 239 -3.52 -12.18 7.64
CA ASN A 239 -4.42 -12.92 8.55
C ASN A 239 -4.56 -14.43 8.24
N GLY A 240 -3.89 -14.96 7.22
CA GLY A 240 -4.11 -16.33 6.74
C GLY A 240 -3.57 -17.43 7.66
N ALA A 241 -3.68 -18.68 7.21
CA ALA A 241 -3.10 -19.87 7.86
C ALA A 241 -2.09 -20.63 6.96
N THR A 242 -1.80 -20.11 5.76
CA THR A 242 -0.94 -20.74 4.74
C THR A 242 0.56 -20.62 5.03
N SER A 243 1.38 -21.41 4.32
CA SER A 243 2.80 -21.67 4.64
C SER A 243 3.83 -20.66 4.12
N ALA A 244 3.47 -19.78 3.18
CA ALA A 244 4.37 -18.76 2.62
C ALA A 244 3.61 -17.43 2.46
N ARG A 245 4.05 -16.40 3.17
CA ARG A 245 3.34 -15.12 3.26
C ARG A 245 4.31 -13.97 3.27
N ALA A 246 3.86 -12.83 2.77
CA ALA A 246 4.54 -11.58 3.04
C ALA A 246 3.61 -10.37 3.07
N GLY A 247 4.00 -9.35 3.82
CA GLY A 247 3.35 -8.05 3.73
C GLY A 247 3.58 -7.44 2.35
N ILE A 248 4.85 -7.21 2.01
CA ILE A 248 5.27 -6.74 0.69
C ILE A 248 6.32 -7.70 0.12
N THR A 249 6.19 -8.07 -1.15
CA THR A 249 7.23 -8.84 -1.87
C THR A 249 7.71 -8.11 -3.12
N LEU A 250 9.03 -8.07 -3.28
CA LEU A 250 9.74 -7.67 -4.50
C LEU A 250 10.44 -8.92 -5.06
N GLY A 251 9.85 -9.56 -6.07
CA GLY A 251 10.46 -10.67 -6.78
C GLY A 251 10.90 -10.21 -8.16
N TYR A 252 12.19 -10.34 -8.49
CA TYR A 252 12.76 -9.85 -9.76
C TYR A 252 12.29 -8.43 -10.11
N SER A 253 12.33 -7.51 -9.15
CA SER A 253 11.79 -6.15 -9.26
C SER A 253 12.83 -5.14 -8.79
N ASP A 254 13.20 -4.19 -9.64
CA ASP A 254 14.35 -3.33 -9.39
C ASP A 254 13.95 -1.85 -9.30
N ARG A 255 14.71 -1.02 -8.57
CA ARG A 255 14.49 0.44 -8.54
C ARG A 255 13.07 0.85 -8.13
N ASN A 256 12.44 0.09 -7.23
CA ASN A 256 11.15 0.43 -6.65
C ASN A 256 11.36 1.16 -5.32
N THR A 257 10.38 1.98 -4.94
CA THR A 257 10.40 2.73 -3.67
C THR A 257 9.29 2.22 -2.75
N ILE A 258 9.66 1.77 -1.56
CA ILE A 258 8.75 1.27 -0.53
C ILE A 258 8.85 2.18 0.68
N SER A 259 7.79 2.94 1.00
CA SER A 259 7.86 3.86 2.14
C SER A 259 6.59 4.09 2.92
N GLN A 260 6.67 4.43 4.20
CA GLN A 260 5.49 4.81 4.99
C GLN A 260 4.41 3.72 5.08
N ASN A 261 4.74 2.45 4.79
CA ASN A 261 3.80 1.35 4.90
C ASN A 261 3.79 0.81 6.33
N THR A 262 2.61 0.47 6.84
CA THR A 262 2.44 -0.26 8.09
C THR A 262 2.09 -1.71 7.76
N ILE A 263 2.90 -2.66 8.25
CA ILE A 263 2.77 -4.09 7.95
C ILE A 263 2.68 -4.84 9.27
N VAL A 264 1.55 -5.52 9.50
CA VAL A 264 1.30 -6.31 10.72
C VAL A 264 0.76 -7.69 10.40
N PHE A 265 1.05 -8.68 11.26
CA PHE A 265 0.51 -10.03 11.14
C PHE A 265 -0.37 -10.33 12.36
N LEU A 266 -1.68 -10.51 12.15
CA LEU A 266 -2.64 -10.64 13.27
C LEU A 266 -2.73 -12.07 13.84
N LYS A 267 -2.14 -13.08 13.16
CA LYS A 267 -2.11 -14.48 13.61
C LYS A 267 -0.72 -15.08 13.42
N SER A 268 0.07 -15.11 14.49
CA SER A 268 1.47 -15.56 14.51
C SER A 268 1.66 -17.09 14.68
N THR A 269 0.62 -17.91 14.49
CA THR A 269 0.69 -19.35 14.86
C THR A 269 1.32 -20.26 13.81
N TYR A 270 1.70 -19.76 12.62
CA TYR A 270 2.23 -20.60 11.52
C TYR A 270 3.31 -19.90 10.66
N THR A 271 4.43 -20.60 10.43
CA THR A 271 5.46 -20.53 9.34
C THR A 271 6.11 -19.18 8.94
N THR A 272 7.14 -19.29 8.07
CA THR A 272 8.20 -18.35 7.60
C THR A 272 7.73 -17.03 6.95
N SER A 273 6.73 -16.38 7.53
CA SER A 273 6.10 -15.15 7.03
C SER A 273 7.06 -13.98 7.05
N GLN A 274 7.22 -13.26 5.94
CA GLN A 274 8.18 -12.16 5.82
C GLN A 274 7.47 -10.81 5.84
N GLY A 275 7.91 -9.82 6.61
CA GLY A 275 7.31 -8.49 6.55
C GLY A 275 7.50 -7.87 5.16
N ILE A 276 8.75 -7.60 4.81
CA ILE A 276 9.20 -7.19 3.47
C ILE A 276 10.13 -8.27 2.93
N ARG A 277 9.78 -8.85 1.79
CA ARG A 277 10.57 -9.91 1.14
C ARG A 277 11.16 -9.41 -0.17
N ILE A 278 12.48 -9.46 -0.29
CA ILE A 278 13.23 -9.04 -1.48
C ILE A 278 13.94 -10.28 -2.04
N VAL A 279 13.64 -10.63 -3.29
CA VAL A 279 14.17 -11.83 -3.96
C VAL A 279 14.66 -11.47 -5.35
N SER A 280 15.94 -11.74 -5.63
CA SER A 280 16.60 -11.44 -6.92
C SER A 280 16.32 -10.03 -7.44
N SER A 281 16.27 -9.06 -6.53
CA SER A 281 15.77 -7.71 -6.76
C SER A 281 16.83 -6.69 -6.34
N LEU A 282 17.05 -5.68 -7.18
CA LEU A 282 18.20 -4.78 -7.10
C LEU A 282 17.79 -3.31 -6.96
N ASP A 283 18.65 -2.52 -6.35
CA ASP A 283 18.57 -1.05 -6.35
C ASP A 283 17.23 -0.49 -5.82
N ASN A 284 16.50 -1.21 -4.96
CA ASN A 284 15.27 -0.71 -4.35
C ASN A 284 15.56 0.17 -3.14
N ILE A 285 14.68 1.12 -2.86
CA ILE A 285 14.78 2.03 -1.71
C ILE A 285 13.63 1.75 -0.75
N ILE A 286 13.96 1.42 0.51
CA ILE A 286 12.99 1.00 1.53
C ILE A 286 13.18 1.86 2.77
N PHE A 287 12.22 2.74 3.08
CA PHE A 287 12.35 3.66 4.20
C PHE A 287 11.05 4.07 4.88
N ASN A 288 11.10 4.46 6.15
CA ASN A 288 9.91 4.89 6.91
C ASN A 288 8.79 3.83 6.96
N ASN A 289 9.09 2.54 6.83
CA ASN A 289 8.07 1.49 6.97
C ASN A 289 8.05 0.98 8.41
N THR A 290 6.87 0.68 8.93
CA THR A 290 6.70 -0.02 10.20
C THR A 290 6.34 -1.47 9.92
N VAL A 291 7.17 -2.39 10.38
CA VAL A 291 6.98 -3.84 10.20
C VAL A 291 6.98 -4.52 11.55
N ALA A 292 5.83 -5.07 11.93
CA ALA A 292 5.65 -5.65 13.25
C ALA A 292 5.09 -7.07 13.27
N ASN A 293 5.53 -7.84 14.25
CA ASN A 293 5.01 -9.18 14.59
C ASN A 293 5.06 -10.17 13.42
N SER A 294 6.10 -10.16 12.58
CA SER A 294 6.24 -11.18 11.53
C SER A 294 6.15 -12.59 12.12
N GLY A 295 5.52 -13.52 11.38
CA GLY A 295 5.18 -14.85 11.90
C GLY A 295 6.40 -15.69 12.32
N TRP A 296 6.17 -16.78 13.07
CA TRP A 296 7.22 -17.68 13.58
C TRP A 296 8.21 -18.17 12.50
N ARG A 297 9.53 -17.92 12.70
CA ARG A 297 10.65 -18.12 11.73
C ARG A 297 10.61 -17.19 10.50
N GLY A 298 9.77 -16.17 10.55
CA GLY A 298 9.76 -15.04 9.64
C GLY A 298 10.81 -14.01 9.98
N ALA A 299 11.12 -13.14 9.01
CA ALA A 299 11.88 -11.93 9.27
C ALA A 299 11.04 -10.69 9.02
N GLY A 300 11.32 -9.59 9.75
CA GLY A 300 10.76 -8.28 9.46
C GLY A 300 11.12 -7.86 8.04
N ILE A 301 12.37 -8.04 7.64
CA ILE A 301 12.81 -7.92 6.25
C ILE A 301 13.75 -9.06 5.87
N SER A 302 13.64 -9.57 4.63
CA SER A 302 14.59 -10.55 4.09
C SER A 302 15.08 -10.23 2.69
N LEU A 303 16.39 -10.36 2.49
CA LEU A 303 17.06 -10.29 1.19
C LEU A 303 17.52 -11.70 0.80
N GLN A 304 17.08 -12.16 -0.37
CA GLN A 304 17.27 -13.53 -0.83
C GLN A 304 17.75 -13.54 -2.29
N ALA A 305 18.55 -14.54 -2.64
CA ALA A 305 18.94 -14.86 -4.03
C ALA A 305 19.49 -13.66 -4.80
N GLU A 306 20.69 -13.21 -4.43
CA GLU A 306 21.41 -12.09 -5.08
C GLU A 306 20.66 -10.74 -5.05
N SER A 307 20.00 -10.40 -3.93
CA SER A 307 19.28 -9.12 -3.77
C SER A 307 20.21 -8.02 -3.27
N SER A 308 20.94 -7.38 -4.19
CA SER A 308 21.99 -6.40 -3.87
C SER A 308 21.67 -4.97 -4.31
N GLY A 309 22.39 -3.99 -3.75
CA GLY A 309 22.25 -2.57 -4.11
C GLY A 309 21.01 -1.90 -3.51
N ASN A 310 20.24 -2.61 -2.68
CA ASN A 310 19.08 -2.01 -2.01
C ASN A 310 19.56 -1.05 -0.89
N VAL A 311 18.76 -0.02 -0.61
CA VAL A 311 19.04 1.00 0.40
C VAL A 311 17.89 1.00 1.41
N ILE A 312 18.18 0.61 2.64
CA ILE A 312 17.19 0.30 3.69
C ILE A 312 17.49 1.14 4.93
N PHE A 313 16.66 2.13 5.25
CA PHE A 313 16.91 3.04 6.38
C PHE A 313 15.60 3.59 6.95
N HIS A 314 15.59 4.09 8.18
CA HIS A 314 14.42 4.67 8.85
C HIS A 314 13.19 3.75 8.93
N ASN A 315 13.38 2.44 8.86
CA ASN A 315 12.28 1.50 9.07
C ASN A 315 12.21 1.11 10.55
N ASP A 316 10.99 0.89 11.05
CA ASP A 316 10.74 0.36 12.38
C ASP A 316 10.49 -1.15 12.30
N PHE A 317 11.48 -1.95 12.69
CA PHE A 317 11.33 -3.41 12.80
C PHE A 317 11.02 -3.77 14.26
N VAL A 318 9.76 -4.12 14.53
CA VAL A 318 9.22 -4.26 15.90
C VAL A 318 8.70 -5.67 16.17
N ASP A 319 9.22 -6.31 17.21
CA ASP A 319 8.76 -7.61 17.73
C ASP A 319 8.69 -8.71 16.65
N ASN A 320 9.61 -8.67 15.70
CA ASN A 320 9.80 -9.74 14.72
C ASN A 320 10.69 -10.83 15.32
N PRO A 321 10.41 -12.14 15.12
CA PRO A 321 11.27 -13.22 15.61
C PRO A 321 12.71 -13.15 15.06
N THR A 322 12.86 -12.59 13.87
CA THR A 322 14.13 -12.18 13.28
C THR A 322 13.87 -10.80 12.68
N GLN A 323 14.61 -9.76 13.06
CA GLN A 323 14.32 -8.44 12.48
C GLN A 323 14.72 -8.37 11.01
N ALA A 324 15.92 -8.84 10.69
CA ALA A 324 16.48 -8.84 9.35
C ALA A 324 17.17 -10.16 9.02
N TYR A 325 17.04 -10.60 7.77
CA TYR A 325 17.80 -11.72 7.20
C TYR A 325 18.38 -11.30 5.84
N SER A 326 19.63 -11.68 5.57
CA SER A 326 20.24 -11.53 4.25
C SER A 326 20.97 -12.83 3.86
N SER A 327 20.82 -13.25 2.61
CA SER A 327 21.66 -14.33 2.06
C SER A 327 23.08 -13.84 1.78
N GLU A 328 24.06 -14.75 1.79
CA GLU A 328 25.50 -14.42 1.68
C GLU A 328 25.89 -13.66 0.40
N ASP A 329 25.11 -13.85 -0.66
CA ASP A 329 25.21 -13.23 -1.98
C ASP A 329 24.44 -11.91 -2.11
N SER A 330 23.69 -11.50 -1.08
CA SER A 330 22.92 -10.26 -1.04
C SER A 330 23.66 -9.20 -0.22
N ILE A 331 24.00 -8.07 -0.85
CA ILE A 331 24.73 -6.97 -0.20
C ILE A 331 23.95 -5.67 -0.40
N SER A 332 23.52 -5.05 0.69
CA SER A 332 22.73 -3.83 0.67
C SER A 332 23.21 -2.82 1.71
N SER A 333 22.79 -1.57 1.56
CA SER A 333 23.01 -0.53 2.55
C SER A 333 21.85 -0.52 3.55
N TRP A 334 22.18 -0.46 4.85
CA TRP A 334 21.21 -0.53 5.94
C TRP A 334 21.12 0.76 6.75
N ASP A 335 21.63 1.86 6.20
CA ASP A 335 21.55 3.19 6.80
C ASP A 335 21.65 4.28 5.73
N ASN A 336 21.29 5.52 6.09
CA ASN A 336 21.41 6.69 5.22
C ASN A 336 22.57 7.61 5.66
N GLY A 337 23.56 7.05 6.35
CA GLY A 337 24.70 7.79 6.89
C GLY A 337 24.36 8.72 8.06
N TYR A 338 25.40 9.25 8.70
CA TYR A 338 25.27 10.26 9.76
C TYR A 338 25.03 11.67 9.19
N PRO A 339 24.19 12.51 9.81
CA PRO A 339 23.38 12.27 11.02
C PRO A 339 22.00 11.70 10.72
N SER A 340 21.72 11.27 9.47
CA SER A 340 20.41 10.73 9.13
C SER A 340 20.08 9.49 9.96
N GLY A 341 21.04 8.58 10.16
CA GLY A 341 20.80 7.32 10.87
C GLY A 341 20.36 6.19 9.96
N GLY A 342 20.09 5.05 10.59
CA GLY A 342 19.68 3.80 9.98
C GLY A 342 18.26 3.42 10.37
N ASN A 343 18.04 2.16 10.74
CA ASN A 343 16.74 1.61 11.09
C ASN A 343 16.59 1.49 12.60
N TYR A 344 15.34 1.45 13.06
CA TYR A 344 15.01 1.05 14.42
C TYR A 344 14.81 -0.46 14.50
N TRP A 345 15.41 -1.07 15.51
CA TRP A 345 15.36 -2.51 15.76
C TRP A 345 14.91 -2.73 17.21
N SER A 346 13.75 -3.34 17.44
CA SER A 346 13.23 -3.49 18.81
C SER A 346 14.05 -4.45 19.69
N ASP A 347 14.97 -5.21 19.10
CA ASP A 347 15.92 -6.09 19.79
C ASP A 347 17.34 -5.47 19.91
N TYR A 348 17.55 -4.24 19.44
CA TYR A 348 18.83 -3.56 19.63
C TYR A 348 19.01 -3.15 21.09
N ILE A 349 20.09 -3.64 21.68
CA ILE A 349 20.45 -3.44 23.09
C ILE A 349 21.69 -2.54 23.27
N GLY A 350 22.10 -1.84 22.20
CA GLY A 350 23.24 -0.95 22.27
C GLY A 350 22.96 0.26 23.17
N ILE A 351 24.04 0.97 23.49
CA ILE A 351 23.99 2.22 24.24
C ILE A 351 24.11 3.40 23.29
N ASP A 352 23.65 4.56 23.73
CA ASP A 352 23.76 5.85 23.04
C ASP A 352 24.38 6.83 24.04
N GLU A 353 25.71 6.81 24.15
CA GLU A 353 26.50 7.75 24.94
C GLU A 353 27.46 8.57 24.07
N LYS A 354 27.53 8.25 22.77
CA LYS A 354 28.40 8.87 21.78
C LYS A 354 27.62 9.48 20.62
N SER A 355 28.32 10.33 19.89
CA SER A 355 27.81 11.05 18.73
C SER A 355 28.85 11.18 17.64
N GLY A 356 28.43 11.78 16.53
CA GLY A 356 29.27 12.05 15.35
C GLY A 356 29.36 10.86 14.41
N SER A 357 29.93 11.10 13.23
CA SER A 357 29.94 10.11 12.13
C SER A 357 30.72 8.82 12.43
N LYS A 358 31.55 8.80 13.48
CA LYS A 358 32.28 7.63 13.95
C LYS A 358 31.76 7.08 15.28
N GLN A 359 30.75 7.73 15.88
CA GLN A 359 30.21 7.37 17.20
C GLN A 359 31.31 7.33 18.27
N ASP A 360 32.19 8.34 18.26
CA ASP A 360 33.37 8.44 19.14
C ASP A 360 33.41 9.75 19.95
N GLN A 361 32.50 10.68 19.68
CA GLN A 361 32.40 11.96 20.41
C GLN A 361 31.48 11.78 21.62
N THR A 362 31.76 12.44 22.74
CA THR A 362 30.92 12.31 23.93
C THR A 362 29.57 13.02 23.76
N GLY A 363 28.49 12.35 24.14
CA GLY A 363 27.12 12.88 24.17
C GLY A 363 26.22 12.11 23.23
N SER A 364 25.02 11.79 23.69
CA SER A 364 24.01 11.01 22.98
C SER A 364 23.34 11.81 21.86
N ASP A 365 22.99 11.16 20.74
CA ASP A 365 22.30 11.80 19.63
C ASP A 365 21.11 11.00 19.04
N GLY A 366 20.65 9.96 19.74
CA GLY A 366 19.53 9.12 19.32
C GLY A 366 19.93 8.01 18.36
N ILE A 367 21.22 7.88 18.06
CA ILE A 367 21.83 6.83 17.25
C ILE A 367 22.68 5.96 18.18
N GLY A 368 22.56 4.65 18.04
CA GLY A 368 23.34 3.71 18.84
C GLY A 368 24.83 3.72 18.51
N ASP A 369 25.65 3.68 19.55
CA ASP A 369 27.12 3.78 19.47
C ASP A 369 27.77 2.59 18.73
N THR A 370 27.04 1.48 18.60
CA THR A 370 27.51 0.24 17.99
C THR A 370 26.63 -0.17 16.81
N PRO A 371 27.20 -0.62 15.68
CA PRO A 371 26.39 -1.09 14.54
C PRO A 371 25.47 -2.25 14.90
N TYR A 372 24.26 -2.28 14.33
CA TYR A 372 23.44 -3.49 14.30
C TYR A 372 23.94 -4.40 13.18
N VAL A 373 24.37 -5.61 13.54
CA VAL A 373 24.99 -6.55 12.60
C VAL A 373 23.94 -7.53 12.10
N ILE A 374 23.61 -7.47 10.81
CA ILE A 374 22.77 -8.47 10.15
C ILE A 374 23.63 -9.68 9.79
N ASP A 375 24.76 -9.44 9.12
CA ASP A 375 25.79 -10.44 8.82
C ASP A 375 27.19 -9.80 8.65
N GLU A 376 28.17 -10.56 8.16
CA GLU A 376 29.54 -10.06 7.97
C GLU A 376 29.66 -8.87 7.01
N ARG A 377 28.76 -8.76 6.01
CA ARG A 377 28.76 -7.77 4.92
C ARG A 377 27.60 -6.77 5.00
N ASN A 378 26.57 -7.05 5.79
CA ASN A 378 25.36 -6.26 5.97
C ASN A 378 25.28 -5.75 7.42
N ARG A 379 25.45 -4.45 7.60
CA ARG A 379 25.39 -3.79 8.91
C ARG A 379 24.71 -2.46 8.78
N ASP A 380 23.79 -2.20 9.70
CA ASP A 380 23.32 -0.86 9.96
C ASP A 380 24.33 -0.18 10.88
N ARG A 381 25.02 0.85 10.37
CA ARG A 381 26.09 1.52 11.11
C ARG A 381 25.57 2.53 12.12
N TYR A 382 24.31 2.93 11.98
CA TYR A 382 23.70 4.01 12.75
C TYR A 382 22.29 3.61 13.21
N PRO A 383 22.13 2.49 13.93
CA PRO A 383 20.81 2.04 14.37
C PRO A 383 20.14 3.09 15.25
N LEU A 384 18.87 3.38 15.00
CA LEU A 384 18.11 4.37 15.77
C LEU A 384 17.73 3.80 17.13
N MET A 385 17.80 4.62 18.17
CA MET A 385 17.45 4.23 19.54
C MET A 385 15.94 4.16 19.78
N HIS A 386 15.16 4.79 18.91
CA HIS A 386 13.72 4.92 19.06
C HIS A 386 12.99 4.71 17.74
N PRO A 387 11.77 4.13 17.75
CA PRO A 387 10.95 3.99 16.55
C PRO A 387 10.46 5.37 16.06
N SER A 388 10.03 5.45 14.81
CA SER A 388 9.45 6.67 14.22
C SER A 388 8.23 7.21 14.97
N SER A 389 7.49 6.34 15.66
CA SER A 389 6.35 6.71 16.51
C SER A 389 6.74 7.30 17.87
N PHE A 390 8.02 7.28 18.23
CA PHE A 390 8.49 7.81 19.49
C PHE A 390 8.36 9.32 19.54
N THR A 391 7.67 9.82 20.56
CA THR A 391 7.61 11.25 20.85
C THR A 391 8.65 11.53 21.94
N PRO A 392 9.74 12.25 21.62
CA PRO A 392 10.79 12.53 22.59
C PRO A 392 10.31 13.49 23.66
N TRP A 393 10.79 13.31 24.89
CA TRP A 393 10.41 14.14 26.02
C TRP A 393 11.54 14.26 27.03
N VAL A 394 11.44 15.24 27.91
CA VAL A 394 12.40 15.47 29.00
C VAL A 394 11.74 15.14 30.32
N LEU A 395 12.47 14.42 31.18
CA LEU A 395 12.06 14.17 32.56
C LEU A 395 12.79 15.13 33.50
N VAL A 396 12.07 16.04 34.15
CA VAL A 396 12.64 16.83 35.25
C VAL A 396 12.84 15.91 36.45
N THR A 397 14.10 15.71 36.85
CA THR A 397 14.48 14.81 37.96
C THR A 397 14.63 15.55 39.29
N SER A 398 14.81 16.87 39.25
CA SER A 398 14.80 17.78 40.42
C SER A 398 14.57 19.22 39.94
N PRO A 399 13.72 20.03 40.59
CA PRO A 399 12.69 19.60 41.53
C PRO A 399 11.64 18.73 40.83
N ASN A 400 11.13 17.71 41.50
CA ASN A 400 10.10 16.81 40.97
C ASN A 400 8.88 16.66 41.90
N GLY A 401 8.79 17.49 42.95
CA GLY A 401 7.59 17.67 43.76
C GLY A 401 7.84 17.45 45.25
N GLY A 402 7.34 18.39 46.07
CA GLY A 402 7.39 18.33 47.53
C GLY A 402 8.59 19.01 48.17
N GLU A 403 9.48 19.60 47.38
CA GLU A 403 10.59 20.41 47.84
C GLU A 403 10.09 21.65 48.59
N LYS A 404 10.71 21.93 49.74
CA LYS A 404 10.52 23.17 50.49
C LYS A 404 11.81 23.94 50.48
N TRP A 405 11.93 24.87 49.54
CA TRP A 405 13.14 25.66 49.37
C TRP A 405 12.97 27.07 49.92
N LEU A 406 14.05 27.61 50.46
CA LEU A 406 14.08 28.98 50.95
C LEU A 406 14.15 29.94 49.76
N VAL A 407 13.27 30.94 49.73
CA VAL A 407 13.31 32.02 48.72
C VAL A 407 14.68 32.69 48.73
N GLY A 408 15.24 32.89 47.55
CA GLY A 408 16.57 33.45 47.33
C GLY A 408 17.73 32.46 47.46
N SER A 409 17.48 31.20 47.84
CA SER A 409 18.49 30.13 47.82
C SER A 409 18.78 29.66 46.39
N PHE A 410 19.98 29.13 46.15
CA PHE A 410 20.35 28.50 44.89
C PHE A 410 20.10 27.00 44.97
N GLN A 411 19.38 26.45 44.00
CA GLN A 411 19.01 25.05 43.91
C GLN A 411 19.32 24.53 42.50
N CYS A 412 19.48 23.21 42.36
CA CYS A 412 19.70 22.61 41.06
C CYS A 412 18.38 22.20 40.43
N ILE A 413 18.17 22.63 39.18
CA ILE A 413 17.21 22.04 38.27
C ILE A 413 17.97 21.01 37.43
N CYS A 414 17.58 19.75 37.56
CA CYS A 414 18.13 18.61 36.86
C CYS A 414 17.05 18.01 35.97
N TRP A 415 17.41 17.65 34.76
CA TRP A 415 16.52 16.95 33.86
C TRP A 415 17.31 15.92 33.05
N ALA A 416 16.63 14.82 32.75
CA ALA A 416 17.18 13.73 31.98
C ALA A 416 16.53 13.74 30.60
N ASP A 417 17.38 13.53 29.60
CA ASP A 417 16.95 13.29 28.23
C ASP A 417 16.29 11.92 28.10
N LEU A 418 15.17 11.86 27.39
CA LEU A 418 14.51 10.63 26.94
C LEU A 418 14.24 10.76 25.43
N GLY A 419 15.32 10.88 24.66
CA GLY A 419 15.35 10.83 23.18
C GLY A 419 15.21 12.17 22.46
N VAL A 420 15.39 13.29 23.17
CA VAL A 420 15.48 14.64 22.61
C VAL A 420 16.91 14.90 22.13
N SER A 421 17.14 14.77 20.82
CA SER A 421 18.45 15.03 20.18
C SER A 421 18.79 16.52 19.98
N SER A 422 17.95 17.43 20.46
CA SER A 422 18.12 18.88 20.30
C SER A 422 18.16 19.59 21.64
N ASN A 423 18.66 20.84 21.65
CA ASN A 423 18.64 21.64 22.86
C ASN A 423 17.21 21.99 23.28
N VAL A 424 16.97 21.99 24.58
CA VAL A 424 15.70 22.33 25.21
C VAL A 424 15.79 23.67 25.93
N SER A 425 14.65 24.34 26.02
CA SER A 425 14.49 25.49 26.90
C SER A 425 13.74 25.06 28.17
N ILE A 426 14.16 25.60 29.30
CA ILE A 426 13.55 25.36 30.60
C ILE A 426 12.80 26.63 31.00
N ASP A 427 11.48 26.55 30.92
CA ASP A 427 10.57 27.63 31.29
C ASP A 427 9.95 27.36 32.66
N LEU A 428 9.66 28.43 33.40
CA LEU A 428 9.00 28.38 34.70
C LEU A 428 7.53 28.76 34.57
N SER A 429 6.67 27.95 35.16
CA SER A 429 5.26 28.26 35.38
C SER A 429 4.94 28.16 36.87
N ILE A 430 4.25 29.15 37.40
CA ILE A 430 3.80 29.18 38.81
C ILE A 430 2.30 28.88 38.97
N ASP A 431 1.59 28.67 37.86
CA ASP A 431 0.14 28.49 37.81
C ASP A 431 -0.27 27.15 37.14
N SER A 432 0.55 26.12 37.38
CA SER A 432 0.35 24.76 36.87
C SER A 432 0.34 24.66 35.33
N GLY A 433 1.14 25.48 34.66
CA GLY A 433 1.31 25.46 33.21
C GLY A 433 0.26 26.28 32.45
N THR A 434 -0.52 27.12 33.14
CA THR A 434 -1.51 28.00 32.48
C THR A 434 -0.82 29.18 31.81
N THR A 435 0.22 29.72 32.43
CA THR A 435 1.14 30.71 31.88
C THR A 435 2.59 30.32 32.17
N TRP A 436 3.48 30.71 31.26
CA TRP A 436 4.92 30.51 31.39
C TRP A 436 5.55 31.89 31.53
N GLU A 437 5.96 32.23 32.76
CA GLU A 437 6.31 33.60 33.12
C GLU A 437 7.73 33.97 32.71
N GLU A 438 8.65 32.99 32.67
CA GLU A 438 10.08 33.23 32.39
C GLU A 438 10.75 31.99 31.79
N THR A 439 11.59 32.20 30.77
CA THR A 439 12.58 31.21 30.33
C THR A 439 13.80 31.29 31.23
N LEU A 440 13.93 30.34 32.16
CA LEU A 440 15.06 30.27 33.09
C LEU A 440 16.36 29.95 32.34
N PHE A 441 16.31 29.01 31.41
CA PHE A 441 17.46 28.61 30.60
C PHE A 441 17.03 28.34 29.15
N ALA A 442 17.51 29.14 28.21
CA ALA A 442 17.27 28.92 26.79
C ALA A 442 18.37 28.03 26.19
N ASN A 443 18.00 27.18 25.22
CA ASN A 443 18.94 26.46 24.35
C ASN A 443 20.00 25.64 25.14
N THR A 444 19.56 24.92 26.16
CA THR A 444 20.40 24.04 26.97
C THR A 444 20.40 22.61 26.43
N VAL A 445 21.46 21.85 26.71
CA VAL A 445 21.52 20.43 26.36
C VAL A 445 20.35 19.63 26.96
N ALA A 446 19.86 18.64 26.22
CA ALA A 446 18.68 17.83 26.59
C ALA A 446 18.88 17.00 27.87
N ASN A 447 20.12 16.66 28.22
CA ASN A 447 20.47 16.11 29.53
C ASN A 447 21.27 17.16 30.30
N GLY A 448 20.70 17.72 31.36
CA GLY A 448 21.20 18.96 31.91
C GLY A 448 21.01 19.14 33.41
N ILE A 449 21.95 19.89 33.99
CA ILE A 449 21.87 20.44 35.34
C ILE A 449 22.18 21.92 35.29
N LYS A 450 21.32 22.74 35.89
CA LYS A 450 21.51 24.18 36.01
C LYS A 450 21.18 24.66 37.42
N SER A 451 21.96 25.62 37.90
CA SER A 451 21.67 26.28 39.16
C SER A 451 20.66 27.41 38.93
N TRP A 452 19.57 27.37 39.68
CA TRP A 452 18.49 28.34 39.68
C TRP A 452 18.38 29.01 41.04
N ARG A 453 18.12 30.32 41.06
CA ARG A 453 17.82 31.05 42.31
C ARG A 453 16.32 31.04 42.51
N VAL A 454 15.87 30.39 43.59
CA VAL A 454 14.44 30.28 43.93
C VAL A 454 13.84 31.67 44.12
N ILE A 455 12.80 31.99 43.35
CA ILE A 455 12.10 33.28 43.39
C ILE A 455 10.94 33.30 44.38
#